data_AF-A0A8C9M2G7-F1
#
_entry.id   AF-A0A8C9M2G7-F1
#
_cell.length_a   1.000
_cell.length_b   1.000
_cell.length_c   1.000
_cell.angle_alpha   90.00
_cell.angle_beta   90.00
_cell.angle_gamma   90.00
#
_symmetry.space_group_name_H-M   'P 1'
#
loop_
_entity.id
_entity.type
_entity.pdbx_description
1 polymer ?
#
loop_
_entity_poly.entity_id
_entity_poly.type
_entity_poly.pdbx_seq_one_letter_code
_entity_poly.pdbx_strand_id
1 'polypeptide(L)'
;MLNIKRNIKQLFKKYFKHHFLELLKNMRCLPAHLLKLNTVFSMATCDGFLYAVGGHDAPASNHCSRLLDYVERYDPKTDTWTMVAPLSMPRDAVGVCLLGDRLYAVGGYDGQTYLNTMESYDPQTNEWTQMASLNIGRAGACVVVIKQP
;
A
#
# COMPACT_ATOMS: atom_id res chain seq x y z
N MET A 1 22.68 -11.98 -9.20
CA MET A 1 21.31 -11.49 -8.90
C MET A 1 20.45 -12.40 -8.02
N LEU A 2 20.94 -13.56 -7.54
CA LEU A 2 20.14 -14.51 -6.70
C LEU A 2 20.24 -14.30 -5.17
N ASN A 3 21.25 -13.58 -4.66
CA ASN A 3 21.51 -13.48 -3.21
C ASN A 3 20.67 -12.44 -2.46
N ILE A 4 20.16 -11.40 -3.14
CA ILE A 4 19.38 -10.32 -2.49
C ILE A 4 17.97 -10.81 -2.15
N LYS A 5 17.34 -11.61 -3.01
CA LYS A 5 15.99 -12.19 -2.78
C LYS A 5 15.95 -13.14 -1.57
N ARG A 6 17.07 -13.79 -1.24
CA ARG A 6 17.18 -14.75 -0.14
C ARG A 6 17.30 -14.05 1.22
N ASN A 7 18.03 -12.93 1.26
CA ASN A 7 18.20 -12.10 2.47
C ASN A 7 16.94 -11.32 2.84
N ILE A 8 16.20 -10.77 1.87
CA ILE A 8 14.95 -10.07 2.15
C ILE A 8 13.92 -11.02 2.77
N LYS A 9 13.74 -12.23 2.21
CA LYS A 9 12.86 -13.26 2.80
C LYS A 9 13.28 -13.68 4.23
N GLN A 10 14.57 -13.70 4.54
CA GLN A 10 15.07 -14.02 5.88
C GLN A 10 14.90 -12.86 6.87
N LEU A 11 15.11 -11.61 6.43
CA LEU A 11 14.84 -10.40 7.22
C LEU A 11 13.35 -10.27 7.54
N PHE A 12 12.46 -10.50 6.58
CA PHE A 12 11.01 -10.48 6.80
C PHE A 12 10.55 -11.58 7.77
N LYS A 13 11.10 -12.80 7.67
CA LYS A 13 10.84 -13.89 8.62
C LYS A 13 11.35 -13.59 10.04
N LYS A 14 12.42 -12.80 10.17
CA LYS A 14 13.04 -12.46 11.46
C LYS A 14 12.29 -11.37 12.21
N TYR A 15 11.71 -10.38 11.51
CA TYR A 15 11.04 -9.23 12.12
C TYR A 15 9.50 -9.37 12.24
N PHE A 16 8.87 -10.28 11.48
CA PHE A 16 7.42 -10.51 11.54
C PHE A 16 7.12 -11.94 11.98
N LYS A 17 7.21 -12.16 13.29
CA LYS A 17 7.08 -13.48 13.93
C LYS A 17 5.62 -13.98 13.86
N HIS A 18 5.49 -15.22 13.37
CA HIS A 18 4.32 -16.11 13.34
C HIS A 18 3.02 -15.66 12.64
N HIS A 19 2.54 -14.43 12.76
CA HIS A 19 1.19 -14.07 12.26
C HIS A 19 1.09 -13.84 10.74
N PHE A 20 2.20 -13.47 10.09
CA PHE A 20 2.20 -13.12 8.65
C PHE A 20 2.15 -14.33 7.71
N LEU A 21 2.73 -15.48 8.11
CA LEU A 21 2.64 -16.70 7.31
C LEU A 21 1.24 -17.32 7.36
N GLU A 22 0.46 -17.02 8.40
CA GLU A 22 -0.94 -17.42 8.52
C GLU A 22 -1.84 -16.51 7.67
N LEU A 23 -1.55 -15.19 7.63
CA LEU A 23 -2.15 -14.25 6.68
C LEU A 23 -1.89 -14.62 5.21
N LEU A 24 -0.68 -15.09 4.86
CA LEU A 24 -0.38 -15.60 3.51
C LEU A 24 -1.08 -16.93 3.19
N LYS A 25 -1.35 -17.77 4.19
CA LYS A 25 -2.12 -19.02 4.03
C LYS A 25 -3.63 -18.78 3.93
N ASN A 26 -4.11 -17.68 4.52
CA ASN A 26 -5.49 -17.20 4.49
C ASN A 26 -5.78 -16.23 3.33
N MET A 27 -4.89 -16.10 2.33
CA MET A 27 -5.17 -15.43 1.04
C MET A 27 -6.24 -16.14 0.18
N ARG A 28 -7.22 -16.80 0.80
CA ARG A 28 -8.44 -17.30 0.16
C ARG A 28 -9.53 -16.22 0.09
N CYS A 29 -9.39 -15.14 0.85
CA CYS A 29 -10.39 -14.07 0.98
C CYS A 29 -9.94 -12.75 0.32
N LEU A 30 -9.08 -12.81 -0.70
CA LEU A 30 -8.90 -11.65 -1.57
C LEU A 30 -10.21 -11.46 -2.37
N PRO A 31 -10.82 -10.26 -2.38
CA PRO A 31 -11.88 -9.91 -3.31
C PRO A 31 -11.54 -10.35 -4.73
N ALA A 32 -12.54 -10.77 -5.51
CA ALA A 32 -12.34 -11.27 -6.87
C ALA A 32 -11.55 -10.30 -7.78
N HIS A 33 -11.55 -8.99 -7.50
CA HIS A 33 -10.73 -8.01 -8.21
C HIS A 33 -9.27 -7.99 -7.76
N LEU A 34 -8.96 -8.24 -6.48
CA LEU A 34 -7.60 -8.39 -5.95
C LEU A 34 -6.94 -9.72 -6.35
N LEU A 35 -7.76 -10.73 -6.73
CA LEU A 35 -7.29 -12.02 -7.25
C LEU A 35 -6.81 -11.97 -8.71
N LYS A 36 -6.90 -10.81 -9.39
CA LYS A 36 -6.21 -10.64 -10.67
C LYS A 36 -4.71 -10.63 -10.40
N LEU A 37 -4.05 -11.70 -10.85
CA LEU A 37 -2.71 -12.20 -10.49
C LEU A 37 -1.51 -11.22 -10.56
N ASN A 38 -1.71 -9.95 -10.90
CA ASN A 38 -0.64 -8.99 -11.16
C ASN A 38 -0.83 -7.62 -10.50
N THR A 39 -1.76 -7.49 -9.57
CA THR A 39 -2.02 -6.19 -8.96
C THR A 39 -0.97 -5.87 -7.90
N VAL A 40 -0.20 -4.80 -8.09
CA VAL A 40 0.85 -4.36 -7.15
C VAL A 40 0.29 -3.25 -6.27
N PHE A 41 0.27 -3.46 -4.95
CA PHE A 41 -0.20 -2.48 -3.97
C PHE A 41 0.88 -2.14 -2.95
N SER A 42 0.76 -0.96 -2.36
CA SER A 42 1.47 -0.66 -1.12
C SER A 42 0.63 -1.04 0.08
N MET A 43 1.28 -1.55 1.13
CA MET A 43 0.61 -2.09 2.30
C MET A 43 1.05 -1.37 3.57
N ALA A 44 0.10 -1.05 4.44
CA ALA A 44 0.36 -0.49 5.77
C ALA A 44 -0.64 -1.00 6.80
N THR A 45 -0.27 -0.97 8.08
CA THR A 45 -1.18 -1.33 9.18
C THR A 45 -1.56 -0.10 9.97
N CYS A 46 -2.84 0.06 10.30
CA CYS A 46 -3.37 1.14 11.15
C CYS A 46 -4.54 0.61 11.98
N ASP A 47 -4.60 0.94 13.26
CA ASP A 47 -5.68 0.55 14.21
C ASP A 47 -6.04 -0.95 14.22
N GLY A 48 -5.05 -1.82 14.00
CA GLY A 48 -5.25 -3.28 13.96
C GLY A 48 -5.81 -3.81 12.63
N PHE A 49 -6.00 -2.95 11.64
CA PHE A 49 -6.37 -3.30 10.28
C PHE A 49 -5.18 -3.25 9.33
N LEU A 50 -5.28 -3.98 8.23
CA LEU A 50 -4.34 -3.91 7.12
C LEU A 50 -4.95 -3.10 5.98
N TYR A 51 -4.17 -2.23 5.36
CA TYR A 51 -4.59 -1.38 4.24
C TYR A 51 -3.78 -1.71 3.00
N ALA A 52 -4.46 -1.91 1.87
CA ALA A 52 -3.89 -1.95 0.54
C ALA A 52 -4.21 -0.62 -0.16
N VAL A 53 -3.19 0.07 -0.67
CA VAL A 53 -3.29 1.45 -1.14
C VAL A 53 -2.74 1.56 -2.56
N GLY A 54 -3.52 2.15 -3.46
CA GLY A 54 -3.10 2.57 -4.80
C GLY A 54 -2.76 1.40 -5.73
N GLY A 55 -1.69 1.53 -6.51
CA GLY A 55 -1.18 0.45 -7.34
C GLY A 55 -1.65 0.46 -8.79
N HIS A 56 -1.49 -0.67 -9.45
CA HIS A 56 -1.96 -0.87 -10.83
C HIS A 56 -2.46 -2.31 -11.07
N ASP A 57 -3.52 -2.45 -11.88
CA ASP A 57 -3.99 -3.72 -12.45
C ASP A 57 -3.44 -3.84 -13.88
N ALA A 58 -2.60 -4.83 -14.13
CA ALA A 58 -2.07 -5.14 -15.47
C ALA A 58 -2.07 -6.66 -15.73
N PRO A 59 -2.92 -7.18 -16.64
CA PRO A 59 -2.74 -8.53 -17.17
C PRO A 59 -1.39 -8.64 -17.88
N ALA A 60 -0.71 -9.79 -17.78
CA ALA A 60 0.60 -10.01 -18.41
C ALA A 60 0.57 -9.81 -19.95
N SER A 61 -0.61 -9.83 -20.57
CA SER A 61 -0.83 -9.68 -22.01
C SER A 61 -1.27 -8.30 -22.47
N ASN A 62 -1.64 -7.37 -21.56
CA ASN A 62 -2.36 -6.15 -21.94
C ASN A 62 -1.59 -4.90 -21.49
N HIS A 63 -1.28 -4.00 -22.43
CA HIS A 63 -0.47 -2.80 -22.20
C HIS A 63 -1.26 -1.62 -21.62
N CYS A 64 -2.54 -1.82 -21.28
CA CYS A 64 -3.33 -0.83 -20.55
C CYS A 64 -3.18 -1.12 -19.06
N SER A 65 -2.10 -0.64 -18.43
CA SER A 65 -1.99 -0.63 -16.98
C SER A 65 -3.10 0.26 -16.42
N ARG A 66 -4.07 -0.31 -15.72
CA ARG A 66 -5.08 0.49 -15.02
C ARG A 66 -4.49 0.91 -13.69
N LEU A 67 -4.13 2.17 -13.57
CA LEU A 67 -3.71 2.76 -12.31
C LEU A 67 -4.90 2.85 -11.36
N LEU A 68 -4.64 2.60 -10.08
CA LEU A 68 -5.65 2.52 -9.04
C LEU A 68 -5.46 3.67 -8.05
N ASP A 69 -6.57 4.31 -7.73
CA ASP A 69 -6.77 5.22 -6.60
C ASP A 69 -7.47 4.52 -5.42
N TYR A 70 -7.79 3.23 -5.57
CA TYR A 70 -8.52 2.46 -4.59
C TYR A 70 -7.70 2.20 -3.34
N VAL A 71 -8.42 2.17 -2.23
CA VAL A 71 -7.88 1.82 -0.92
C VAL A 71 -8.83 0.82 -0.28
N GLU A 72 -8.27 -0.30 0.15
CA GLU A 72 -9.02 -1.38 0.79
C GLU A 72 -8.46 -1.65 2.17
N ARG A 73 -9.37 -1.87 3.13
CA ARG A 73 -9.05 -2.22 4.51
C ARG A 73 -9.49 -3.64 4.80
N TYR A 74 -8.58 -4.45 5.32
CA TYR A 74 -8.83 -5.79 5.83
C TYR A 74 -9.04 -5.78 7.34
N ASP A 75 -10.16 -6.34 7.77
CA ASP A 75 -10.44 -6.63 9.18
C ASP A 75 -10.14 -8.12 9.48
N PRO A 76 -9.12 -8.43 10.29
CA PRO A 76 -8.78 -9.80 10.64
C PRO A 76 -9.81 -10.49 11.54
N LYS A 77 -10.72 -9.74 12.19
CA LYS A 77 -11.77 -10.31 13.05
C LYS A 77 -12.93 -10.87 12.23
N THR A 78 -13.27 -10.19 11.14
CA THR A 78 -14.36 -10.60 10.24
C THR A 78 -13.85 -11.34 9.00
N ASP A 79 -12.53 -11.31 8.77
CA ASP A 79 -11.88 -11.85 7.57
C ASP A 79 -12.41 -11.23 6.28
N THR A 80 -12.66 -9.92 6.30
CA THR A 80 -13.25 -9.20 5.15
C THR A 80 -12.42 -8.00 4.76
N TRP A 81 -12.31 -7.78 3.45
CA TRP A 81 -11.85 -6.54 2.86
C TRP A 81 -13.03 -5.58 2.62
N THR A 82 -12.81 -4.30 2.79
CA THR A 82 -13.81 -3.26 2.56
C THR A 82 -13.15 -2.05 1.92
N MET A 83 -13.80 -1.47 0.91
CA MET A 83 -13.38 -0.22 0.31
C MET A 83 -13.47 0.91 1.35
N VAL A 84 -12.41 1.70 1.46
CA VAL A 84 -12.41 2.97 2.21
C VAL A 84 -12.29 4.12 1.21
N ALA A 85 -12.21 5.37 1.70
CA ALA A 85 -12.08 6.52 0.82
C ALA A 85 -10.90 6.33 -0.16
N PRO A 86 -11.11 6.61 -1.46
CA PRO A 86 -10.06 6.51 -2.44
C PRO A 86 -9.06 7.66 -2.28
N LEU A 87 -7.87 7.45 -2.82
CA LEU A 87 -6.88 8.49 -3.00
C LEU A 87 -7.44 9.61 -3.90
N SER A 88 -6.86 10.81 -3.81
CA SER A 88 -7.28 11.95 -4.66
C SER A 88 -6.97 11.74 -6.15
N MET A 89 -6.01 10.88 -6.44
CA MET A 89 -5.56 10.50 -7.78
C MET A 89 -4.94 9.09 -7.74
N PRO A 90 -4.88 8.37 -8.88
CA PRO A 90 -4.20 7.08 -8.94
C PRO A 90 -2.70 7.20 -8.63
N ARG A 91 -2.16 6.25 -7.86
CA ARG A 91 -0.75 6.25 -7.47
C ARG A 91 -0.14 4.85 -7.59
N ASP A 92 0.62 4.59 -8.65
CA ASP A 92 1.48 3.40 -8.72
C ASP A 92 2.76 3.58 -7.91
N ALA A 93 3.28 2.48 -7.37
CA ALA A 93 4.51 2.43 -6.59
C ALA A 93 4.59 3.52 -5.50
N VAL A 94 3.44 3.80 -4.87
CA VAL A 94 3.26 4.81 -3.82
C VAL A 94 3.98 4.40 -2.54
N GLY A 95 4.66 5.32 -1.86
CA GLY A 95 5.19 5.06 -0.52
C GLY A 95 4.08 5.19 0.52
N VAL A 96 3.92 4.22 1.42
CA VAL A 96 2.90 4.30 2.49
C VAL A 96 3.50 4.02 3.86
N CYS A 97 3.16 4.84 4.85
CA CYS A 97 3.54 4.61 6.24
C CYS A 97 2.48 5.10 7.24
N LEU A 98 2.54 4.57 8.47
CA LEU A 98 1.76 5.05 9.60
C LEU A 98 2.58 6.09 10.38
N LEU A 99 2.05 7.30 10.53
CA LEU A 99 2.62 8.35 11.38
C LEU A 99 1.54 8.88 12.32
N GLY A 100 1.73 8.66 13.62
CA GLY A 100 0.68 8.92 14.61
C GLY A 100 -0.48 7.96 14.43
N ASP A 101 -1.67 8.52 14.22
CA ASP A 101 -2.96 7.86 13.99
C ASP A 101 -3.40 7.86 12.52
N ARG A 102 -2.53 8.33 11.60
CA ARG A 102 -2.86 8.52 10.19
C ARG A 102 -1.92 7.76 9.26
N LEU A 103 -2.48 7.25 8.16
CA LEU A 103 -1.67 6.72 7.06
C LEU A 103 -1.26 7.86 6.14
N TYR A 104 -0.05 7.79 5.59
CA TYR A 104 0.46 8.77 4.64
C TYR A 104 0.76 8.07 3.33
N ALA A 105 0.19 8.55 2.23
CA ALA A 105 0.54 8.19 0.88
C ALA A 105 1.49 9.24 0.29
N VAL A 106 2.66 8.80 -0.16
CA VAL A 106 3.79 9.67 -0.50
C VAL A 106 4.27 9.39 -1.90
N GLY A 107 4.16 10.38 -2.79
CA GLY A 107 4.58 10.29 -4.17
C GLY A 107 3.83 9.21 -4.96
N GLY A 108 4.56 8.51 -5.83
CA GLY A 108 4.02 7.53 -6.77
C GLY A 108 4.10 7.99 -8.22
N TYR A 109 3.42 7.26 -9.11
CA TYR A 109 3.30 7.57 -10.54
C TYR A 109 1.82 7.53 -10.94
N ASP A 110 1.33 8.59 -11.59
CA ASP A 110 -0.07 8.74 -12.00
C ASP A 110 -0.33 8.33 -13.46
N GLY A 111 0.68 7.78 -14.13
CA GLY A 111 0.61 7.42 -15.55
C GLY A 111 1.24 8.45 -16.48
N GLN A 112 1.56 9.64 -15.96
CA GLN A 112 2.16 10.74 -16.72
C GLN A 112 3.42 11.27 -16.04
N THR A 113 3.39 11.44 -14.72
CA THR A 113 4.44 12.10 -13.95
C THR A 113 4.73 11.39 -12.64
N TYR A 114 5.97 11.55 -12.16
CA TYR A 114 6.32 11.18 -10.79
C TYR A 114 5.74 12.21 -9.83
N LEU A 115 4.89 11.75 -8.92
CA LEU A 115 4.19 12.60 -7.99
C LEU A 115 5.13 13.07 -6.88
N ASN A 116 5.06 14.36 -6.57
CA ASN A 116 5.63 14.94 -5.36
C ASN A 116 4.55 15.20 -4.29
N THR A 117 3.28 14.99 -4.63
CA THR A 117 2.15 15.21 -3.72
C THR A 117 2.10 14.16 -2.62
N MET A 118 1.56 14.57 -1.48
CA MET A 118 1.34 13.72 -0.32
C MET A 118 -0.10 13.88 0.16
N GLU A 119 -0.68 12.82 0.70
CA GLU A 119 -1.98 12.84 1.33
C GLU A 119 -1.98 11.97 2.59
N SER A 120 -2.74 12.37 3.60
CA SER A 120 -2.92 11.62 4.84
C SER A 120 -4.35 11.14 4.99
N TYR A 121 -4.52 9.90 5.42
CA TYR A 121 -5.81 9.27 5.65
C TYR A 121 -6.13 9.23 7.13
N ASP A 122 -7.34 9.68 7.45
CA ASP A 122 -7.95 9.56 8.77
C ASP A 122 -8.89 8.33 8.82
N PRO A 123 -8.56 7.29 9.60
CA PRO A 123 -9.47 6.15 9.77
C PRO A 123 -10.79 6.49 10.46
N GLN A 124 -10.83 7.57 11.25
CA GLN A 124 -12.02 7.96 12.02
C GLN A 124 -13.04 8.70 11.15
N THR A 125 -12.58 9.56 10.25
CA THR A 125 -13.46 10.27 9.31
C THR A 125 -13.60 9.56 7.96
N ASN A 126 -12.74 8.58 7.68
CA ASN A 126 -12.65 7.91 6.38
C ASN A 126 -12.42 8.92 5.25
N GLU A 127 -11.41 9.79 5.41
CA GLU A 127 -11.10 10.86 4.46
C GLU A 127 -9.59 10.98 4.23
N TRP A 128 -9.22 11.34 3.00
CA TRP A 128 -7.86 11.73 2.63
C TRP A 128 -7.75 13.26 2.60
N THR A 129 -6.70 13.80 3.21
CA THR A 129 -6.38 15.23 3.22
C THR A 129 -5.02 15.47 2.58
N GLN A 130 -4.94 16.44 1.66
CA GLN A 130 -3.68 16.81 1.02
C GLN A 130 -2.70 17.41 2.03
N MET A 131 -1.43 17.00 1.93
CA MET A 131 -0.34 17.42 2.79
C MET A 131 0.70 18.24 2.03
N ALA A 132 1.71 18.75 2.74
CA ALA A 132 2.86 19.40 2.12
C ALA A 132 3.58 18.44 1.14
N SER A 133 3.92 18.96 -0.03
CA SER A 133 4.57 18.18 -1.10
C SER A 133 6.06 17.97 -0.84
N LEU A 134 6.60 16.91 -1.43
CA LEU A 134 8.04 16.72 -1.59
C LEU A 134 8.62 17.77 -2.55
N ASN A 135 9.91 18.05 -2.40
CA ASN A 135 10.63 18.94 -3.32
C ASN A 135 10.75 18.34 -4.74
N ILE A 136 10.83 17.01 -4.84
CA ILE A 136 11.02 16.29 -6.10
C ILE A 136 10.15 15.03 -6.09
N GLY A 137 9.37 14.87 -7.17
CA GLY A 137 8.51 13.72 -7.37
C GLY A 137 9.27 12.40 -7.52
N ARG A 138 8.71 11.33 -6.99
CA ARG A 138 9.35 10.00 -6.99
C ARG A 138 8.33 8.88 -6.88
N ALA A 139 8.66 7.72 -7.43
CA ALA A 139 7.92 6.46 -7.31
C ALA A 139 8.86 5.34 -6.84
N GLY A 140 8.31 4.28 -6.23
CA GLY A 140 9.07 3.14 -5.73
C GLY A 140 9.92 3.45 -4.49
N ALA A 141 9.61 4.55 -3.80
CA ALA A 141 10.34 4.95 -2.60
C ALA A 141 9.88 4.13 -1.38
N CYS A 142 10.85 3.73 -0.54
CA CYS A 142 10.54 3.23 0.80
C CYS A 142 10.39 4.43 1.75
N VAL A 143 9.28 4.50 2.47
CA VAL A 143 9.01 5.55 3.46
C VAL A 143 9.10 4.93 4.85
N VAL A 144 9.85 5.58 5.74
CA VAL A 144 10.04 5.14 7.12
C VAL A 144 9.73 6.27 8.08
N VAL A 145 9.14 5.94 9.21
CA VAL A 145 8.84 6.89 10.28
C VAL A 145 9.89 6.79 11.37
N ILE A 146 10.48 7.93 11.72
CA ILE A 146 11.48 8.04 12.80
C ILE A 146 10.84 8.87 13.91
N LYS A 147 10.78 8.29 15.12
CA LYS A 147 10.37 9.04 16.30
C LYS A 147 11.54 9.92 16.75
N GLN A 148 11.31 11.22 16.84
CA GLN A 148 12.28 12.11 17.47
C GLN A 148 12.26 11.89 18.99
N PRO A 149 13.42 11.95 19.65
CA PRO A 149 13.54 11.77 21.10
C PRO A 149 12.85 12.89 21.90
#